data_AF-X1KJN4-F1
#
_entry.id   AF-X1KJN4-F1
#
_cell.length_a   1.000
_cell.length_b   1.000
_cell.length_c   1.000
_cell.angle_alpha   90.00
_cell.angle_beta   90.00
_cell.angle_gamma   90.00
#
_symmetry.space_group_name_H-M   'P 1'
#
loop_
_entity.id
_entity.type
_entity.pdbx_description
1 polymer ?
#
loop_
_entity_poly.entity_id
_entity_poly.type
_entity_poly.pdbx_seq_one_letter_code
_entity_poly.pdbx_strand_id
1 'polypeptide(L)' 'MLQIRGGNVVILDYKPGAERDKKAAQQLYHYAVALSFRTQVPFEHIRCAWFDENRYFEYNPKLASAKLIKWK' A
#
# COMPACT_ATOMS: atom_id res chain seq x y z
N MET A 1 8.64 -0.29 -5.28
CA MET A 1 8.71 0.76 -6.31
C MET A 1 7.62 1.79 -6.09
N LEU A 2 7.82 3.04 -6.51
CA LEU A 2 6.78 4.08 -6.57
C LEU A 2 6.44 4.37 -8.03
N GLN A 3 5.16 4.55 -8.34
CA GLN A 3 4.69 4.92 -9.68
C GLN A 3 3.61 5.98 -9.62
N ILE A 4 3.44 6.72 -10.71
CA ILE A 4 2.25 7.56 -10.93
C ILE A 4 1.32 6.82 -11.88
N ARG A 5 0.09 6.52 -11.44
CA ARG A 5 -0.94 5.86 -12.25
C ARG A 5 -2.28 6.55 -12.05
N GLY A 6 -2.89 7.03 -13.14
CA GLY A 6 -4.20 7.68 -13.10
C GLY A 6 -4.30 8.81 -12.07
N GLY A 7 -3.24 9.62 -11.93
CA GLY A 7 -3.17 10.72 -10.95
C GLY A 7 -2.89 10.31 -9.50
N ASN A 8 -2.66 9.02 -9.21
CA ASN A 8 -2.32 8.54 -7.88
C ASN A 8 -0.85 8.12 -7.79
N VAL A 9 -0.26 8.27 -6.60
CA VAL A 9 1.02 7.67 -6.23
C VAL A 9 0.77 6.23 -5.79
N VAL A 10 1.28 5.26 -6.54
CA VAL A 10 1.11 3.83 -6.26
C VAL A 10 2.40 3.27 -5.66
N ILE A 11 2.32 2.79 -4.43
CA ILE A 11 3.36 2.04 -3.74
C ILE A 11 3.19 0.57 -4.16
N LEU A 12 4.20 0.04 -4.85
CA LEU A 12 4.23 -1.34 -5.33
C LEU A 12 5.28 -2.13 -4.57
N ASP A 13 4.88 -3.22 -3.92
CA ASP A 13 5.77 -4.13 -3.22
C ASP A 13 5.67 -5.54 -3.82
N TYR A 14 6.77 -6.03 -4.39
CA TYR A 14 6.80 -7.38 -4.95
C TYR A 14 7.00 -8.40 -3.83
N LYS A 15 6.17 -9.44 -3.79
CA LYS A 15 6.24 -10.50 -2.79
C LYS A 15 5.98 -11.87 -3.40
N PRO A 16 6.95 -12.79 -3.45
CA PRO A 16 6.72 -14.15 -3.91
C PRO A 16 5.57 -14.82 -3.13
N GLY A 17 4.57 -15.34 -3.82
CA GLY A 17 3.38 -15.91 -3.19
C GLY A 17 2.53 -14.85 -2.49
N ALA A 18 2.25 -13.74 -3.19
CA ALA A 18 1.58 -12.54 -2.69
C ALA A 18 0.24 -12.84 -1.99
N GLU A 19 -0.46 -13.90 -2.41
CA GLU A 19 -1.72 -14.34 -1.82
C GLU A 19 -1.57 -14.84 -0.38
N ARG A 20 -0.39 -15.35 0.00
CA ARG A 20 -0.15 -15.96 1.33
C ARG A 20 0.34 -14.95 2.37
N ASP A 21 0.82 -13.77 1.95
CA ASP A 21 1.35 -12.77 2.88
C ASP A 21 0.24 -11.91 3.50
N LYS A 22 -0.19 -12.31 4.69
CA LYS A 22 -1.21 -11.62 5.48
C LYS A 22 -0.76 -10.26 6.02
N LYS A 23 0.54 -9.93 5.98
CA LYS A 23 1.12 -8.69 6.52
C LYS A 23 1.44 -7.67 5.43
N ALA A 24 1.40 -8.04 4.15
CA ALA A 24 1.70 -7.14 3.03
C ALA A 24 0.88 -5.84 3.08
N ALA A 25 -0.43 -5.96 3.32
CA ALA A 25 -1.32 -4.81 3.44
C ALA A 25 -0.90 -3.87 4.59
N GLN A 26 -0.55 -4.40 5.76
CA GLN A 26 -0.12 -3.60 6.92
C GLN A 26 1.22 -2.90 6.65
N GLN A 27 2.19 -3.60 6.06
CA GLN A 27 3.48 -3.01 5.68
C GLN A 27 3.30 -1.83 4.72
N LEU A 28 2.49 -2.01 3.68
CA LEU A 28 2.17 -0.95 2.73
C LEU A 28 1.45 0.24 3.37
N TYR A 29 0.60 0.00 4.38
CA TYR A 29 -0.03 1.08 5.13
C TYR A 29 1.00 1.97 5.83
N HIS A 30 2.01 1.36 6.48
CA HIS A 30 3.09 2.12 7.10
C HIS A 30 3.91 2.92 6.07
N TYR A 31 4.11 2.37 4.87
CA TYR A 31 4.73 3.12 3.77
C TYR A 31 3.88 4.31 3.34
N ALA A 32 2.56 4.14 3.21
CA ALA A 32 1.64 5.24 2.89
C ALA A 32 1.66 6.34 3.97
N VAL A 33 1.67 5.98 5.25
CA VAL A 33 1.81 6.93 6.37
C VAL A 33 3.12 7.72 6.25
N ALA A 34 4.25 7.03 6.10
CA ALA A 34 5.56 7.67 6.02
C ALA A 34 5.68 8.57 4.78
N LEU A 35 5.17 8.11 3.65
CA LEU A 35 5.16 8.86 2.40
C LEU A 35 4.30 10.13 2.52
N SER A 36 3.06 9.98 2.99
CA SER A 36 2.14 11.11 3.18
C SER A 36 2.72 12.15 4.13
N PHE A 37 3.28 11.73 5.26
CA PHE A 37 3.92 12.63 6.22
C PHE A 37 5.08 13.43 5.59
N ARG A 38 5.95 12.76 4.84
CA ARG A 38 7.14 13.39 4.24
C ARG A 38 6.85 14.27 3.04
N THR A 39 5.81 13.96 2.27
CA THR A 39 5.53 14.63 0.98
C THR A 39 4.30 15.51 1.00
N GLN A 40 3.51 15.46 2.08
CA GLN A 40 2.20 16.10 2.19
C GLN A 40 1.19 15.63 1.15
N VAL A 41 1.47 14.53 0.43
CA VAL A 41 0.48 13.90 -0.47
C VAL A 41 -0.65 13.31 0.38
N PRO A 42 -1.90 13.71 0.17
CA PRO A 42 -3.04 13.16 0.91
C PRO A 42 -3.25 11.67 0.62
N PHE A 43 -3.74 10.93 1.61
CA PHE A 43 -4.00 9.48 1.49
C PHE A 43 -4.95 9.10 0.36
N GLU A 44 -5.87 9.99 -0.04
CA GLU A 44 -6.79 9.76 -1.15
C GLU A 44 -6.09 9.59 -2.50
N HIS A 45 -4.92 10.22 -2.65
CA HIS A 45 -4.06 10.16 -3.83
C HIS A 45 -2.99 9.06 -3.74
N ILE A 46 -3.03 8.21 -2.71
CA ILE A 46 -2.11 7.08 -2.55
C ILE A 46 -2.84 5.77 -2.82
N ARG A 47 -2.13 4.83 -3.45
CA ARG A 47 -2.55 3.42 -3.59
C ARG A 47 -1.46 2.51 -3.08
N CYS A 48 -1.87 1.48 -2.36
CA CYS A 48 -1.00 0.47 -1.79
C CYS A 48 -1.22 -0.83 -2.54
N ALA A 49 -0.19 -1.37 -3.18
CA ALA A 49 -0.30 -2.59 -3.97
C ALA A 49 0.85 -3.56 -3.69
N TRP A 50 0.52 -4.84 -3.63
CA TRP A 50 1.49 -5.92 -3.61
C TRP A 50 1.13 -6.97 -4.66
N PHE A 51 2.15 -7.60 -5.23
CA PHE A 51 1.96 -8.49 -6.35
C PHE A 51 3.06 -9.53 -6.45
N ASP A 52 2.77 -10.59 -7.19
CA ASP A 52 3.72 -11.58 -7.68
C ASP A 52 3.54 -11.80 -9.19
N GLU A 53 4.11 -12.85 -9.75
CA GLU A 53 3.99 -13.17 -11.17
C GLU A 53 2.56 -13.54 -11.59
N ASN A 54 1.69 -13.90 -10.65
CA ASN A 54 0.37 -14.49 -10.89
C ASN A 54 -0.81 -13.65 -10.38
N ARG A 55 -0.56 -12.73 -9.45
CA ARG A 55 -1.59 -11.99 -8.70
C ARG A 55 -1.17 -10.54 -8.45
N TYR A 56 -2.14 -9.65 -8.52
CA TYR A 56 -1.99 -8.24 -8.16
C TYR A 56 -3.10 -7.86 -7.18
N PHE A 57 -2.72 -7.28 -6.06
CA PHE A 57 -3.63 -6.78 -5.03
C PHE A 57 -3.37 -5.29 -4.83
N GLU A 58 -4.44 -4.51 -4.68
CA GLU A 58 -4.35 -3.06 -4.44
C GLU A 58 -5.47 -2.60 -3.51
N TYR A 59 -5.18 -1.60 -2.68
CA TYR A 59 -6.19 -0.92 -1.87
C TYR A 59 -5.86 0.56 -1.64
N ASN A 60 -6.89 1.33 -1.27
CA ASN A 60 -6.77 2.71 -0.84
C ASN A 60 -6.49 2.78 0.67
N PRO A 61 -5.34 3.32 1.12
CA PRO A 61 -5.02 3.39 2.55
C PRO A 61 -5.97 4.31 3.33
N LYS A 62 -6.66 5.28 2.69
CA LYS A 62 -7.70 6.10 3.32
C LYS A 62 -8.89 5.27 3.82
N LEU A 63 -9.17 4.15 3.15
CA LEU A 63 -10.29 3.25 3.45
C LEU A 63 -9.85 2.04 4.30
N ALA A 64 -8.58 1.99 4.72
CA ALA A 64 -8.06 0.89 5.51
C ALA A 64 -8.75 0.82 6.88
N SER A 65 -9.23 -0.36 7.25
CA SER A 65 -9.84 -0.56 8.57
C SER A 65 -8.82 -0.41 9.70
N ALA A 66 -9.30 -0.04 10.90
CA ALA A 66 -8.47 0.08 12.11
C ALA A 66 -7.67 -1.19 12.45
N LYS A 67 -8.08 -2.37 11.95
CA LYS A 67 -7.34 -3.63 12.12
C LYS A 67 -5.97 -3.62 11.41
N LEU A 68 -5.84 -2.89 10.30
CA LEU A 68 -4.57 -2.74 9.56
C LEU A 68 -3.63 -1.72 10.21
N ILE A 69 -4.16 -0.86 11.09
CA ILE A 69 -3.44 0.25 11.73
C ILE A 69 -2.72 -0.21 13.01
N LYS A 70 -3.02 -1.40 13.54
CA LYS A 70 -2.48 -1.87 14.82
C LYS A 70 -0.96 -2.06 14.77
N TRP A 71 -0.24 -1.14 15.37
CA TRP A 71 1.16 -1.29 15.71
C TRP A 71 1.24 -2.34 16.82
N LYS A 72 1.84 -3.49 16.54
CA LYS A 72 2.17 -4.48 17.57
C LYS A 72 3.38 -4.01 18.36
#